data_AF-A0AA89I2H6-F1
#
_entry.id   AF-A0AA89I2H6-F1
#
_cell.length_a   1.000
_cell.length_b   1.000
_cell.length_c   1.000
_cell.angle_alpha   90.00
_cell.angle_beta   90.00
_cell.angle_gamma   90.00
#
_symmetry.space_group_name_H-M   'P 1'
#
loop_
_entity.id
_entity.type
_entity.pdbx_description
1 polymer ?
#
loop_
_entity_poly.entity_id
_entity_poly.type
_entity_poly.pdbx_seq_one_letter_code
_entity_poly.pdbx_strand_id
1 'polypeptide(L)'
;MQMQANQKQRPVKLDVELVQEIEQYCEVYALDENDLIRDALHEFMTTRQAKVDNIINGYAEMASINSQIAAEFNACESEAYAHIRVADLS
;
A
#
# COMPACT_ATOMS: atom_id res chain seq x y z
N MET A 1 -19.87 -6.02 36.67
CA MET A 1 -19.21 -5.04 35.79
C MET A 1 -19.32 -5.56 34.37
N GLN A 2 -20.21 -4.99 33.55
CA GLN A 2 -20.30 -5.34 32.12
C GLN A 2 -19.30 -4.46 31.37
N MET A 3 -18.34 -5.09 30.69
CA MET A 3 -17.47 -4.40 29.74
C MET A 3 -18.33 -4.04 28.53
N GLN A 4 -18.64 -2.76 28.35
CA GLN A 4 -19.25 -2.29 27.10
C GLN A 4 -18.25 -2.54 25.97
N ALA A 5 -18.61 -3.39 25.01
CA ALA A 5 -17.84 -3.56 23.79
C ALA A 5 -17.83 -2.22 23.06
N ASN A 6 -16.64 -1.63 22.87
CA ASN A 6 -16.45 -0.33 22.26
C ASN A 6 -16.59 -0.43 20.72
N GLN A 7 -17.76 -0.84 20.25
CA GLN A 7 -18.06 -1.00 18.83
C GLN A 7 -18.57 0.34 18.25
N LYS A 8 -17.91 0.81 17.19
CA LYS A 8 -18.34 1.99 16.44
C LYS A 8 -18.95 1.54 15.12
N GLN A 9 -20.19 1.93 14.86
CA GLN A 9 -20.84 1.71 13.57
C GLN A 9 -20.39 2.78 12.58
N ARG A 10 -20.01 2.35 11.36
CA ARG A 10 -19.70 3.24 10.24
C ARG A 10 -20.52 2.78 9.02
N PRO A 11 -21.43 3.60 8.50
CA PRO A 11 -22.17 3.23 7.29
C PRO A 11 -21.23 3.22 6.08
N VAL A 12 -21.38 2.21 5.24
CA VAL A 12 -20.68 2.07 3.96
C VAL A 12 -21.74 1.94 2.87
N LYS A 13 -21.50 2.58 1.72
CA LYS A 13 -22.32 2.38 0.53
C LYS A 13 -21.67 1.29 -0.31
N LEU A 14 -22.43 0.24 -0.58
CA LEU A 14 -22.05 -0.85 -1.48
C LEU A 14 -23.03 -0.87 -2.65
N ASP A 15 -22.55 -1.34 -3.79
CA ASP A 15 -23.41 -1.57 -4.95
C ASP A 15 -24.39 -2.70 -4.64
N VAL A 16 -25.60 -2.62 -5.21
CA VAL A 16 -26.69 -3.56 -4.92
C VAL A 16 -26.28 -5.00 -5.23
N GLU A 17 -25.55 -5.21 -6.33
CA GLU A 17 -25.05 -6.53 -6.75
C GLU A 17 -24.11 -7.12 -5.69
N LEU A 18 -23.19 -6.31 -5.17
CA LEU A 18 -22.25 -6.75 -4.14
C LEU A 18 -22.94 -7.09 -2.82
N VAL A 19 -23.98 -6.34 -2.44
CA VAL A 19 -24.79 -6.67 -1.24
C VAL A 19 -25.45 -8.04 -1.41
N GLN A 20 -26.04 -8.31 -2.57
CA GLN A 20 -26.68 -9.60 -2.85
C GLN A 20 -25.68 -10.75 -2.84
N GLU A 21 -24.48 -10.56 -3.40
CA GLU A 21 -23.41 -11.55 -3.37
C GLU A 21 -22.96 -11.85 -1.92
N ILE A 22 -22.81 -10.82 -1.09
CA ILE A 22 -22.45 -10.95 0.32
C ILE A 22 -23.54 -11.71 1.08
N GLU A 23 -24.81 -11.32 0.92
CA GLU A 23 -25.95 -11.98 1.58
C GLU A 23 -26.02 -13.46 1.20
N GLN A 24 -25.93 -13.78 -0.09
CA GLN A 24 -25.98 -15.16 -0.57
C GLN A 24 -24.79 -15.98 -0.06
N TYR A 25 -23.59 -15.40 -0.06
CA TYR A 25 -22.41 -16.06 0.46
C TYR A 25 -22.55 -16.37 1.96
N CYS A 26 -22.98 -15.40 2.76
CA CYS A 26 -23.23 -15.58 4.18
C CYS A 26 -24.30 -16.64 4.45
N GLU A 27 -25.37 -16.68 3.66
CA GLU A 27 -26.43 -17.69 3.78
C GLU A 27 -25.90 -19.10 3.49
N VAL A 28 -25.19 -19.28 2.37
CA VAL A 28 -24.67 -20.58 1.95
C VAL A 28 -23.68 -21.17 2.96
N TYR A 29 -22.83 -20.32 3.56
CA TYR A 29 -21.77 -20.75 4.46
C TYR A 29 -22.07 -20.53 5.95
N ALA A 30 -23.28 -20.07 6.28
CA ALA A 30 -23.72 -19.75 7.64
C ALA A 30 -22.74 -18.81 8.39
N LEU A 31 -22.33 -17.73 7.72
CA LEU A 31 -21.41 -16.72 8.26
C LEU A 31 -22.17 -15.48 8.74
N ASP A 32 -21.61 -14.78 9.72
CA ASP A 32 -22.06 -13.43 10.08
C ASP A 32 -21.49 -12.41 9.08
N GLU A 33 -22.37 -11.55 8.56
CA GLU A 33 -22.00 -10.56 7.55
C GLU A 33 -20.97 -9.55 8.08
N ASN A 34 -21.09 -9.12 9.34
CA ASN A 34 -20.13 -8.18 9.91
C ASN A 34 -18.76 -8.83 10.13
N ASP A 35 -18.75 -10.12 10.49
CA ASP A 35 -17.51 -10.89 10.58
C ASP A 35 -16.84 -11.00 9.21
N LEU A 36 -17.59 -11.37 8.16
CA LEU A 36 -17.07 -11.43 6.79
C LEU A 36 -16.50 -10.08 6.33
N ILE A 37 -17.27 -9.00 6.46
CA ILE A 37 -16.85 -7.67 6.03
C ILE A 37 -15.62 -7.21 6.82
N ARG A 38 -15.62 -7.41 8.15
CA ARG A 38 -14.48 -7.07 9.00
C ARG A 38 -13.23 -7.81 8.55
N ASP A 39 -13.32 -9.11 8.36
CA ASP A 39 -12.18 -9.95 8.06
C ASP A 39 -11.63 -9.64 6.66
N ALA A 40 -12.51 -9.44 5.68
CA ALA A 40 -12.14 -8.98 4.34
C ALA A 40 -11.42 -7.61 4.36
N LEU A 41 -11.92 -6.65 5.14
CA LEU A 41 -11.28 -5.34 5.29
C LEU A 41 -9.90 -5.45 5.96
N HIS A 42 -9.76 -6.28 6.99
CA HIS A 42 -8.46 -6.53 7.63
C HIS A 42 -7.46 -7.18 6.70
N GLU A 43 -7.87 -8.21 5.96
CA GLU A 43 -7.03 -8.88 4.98
C GLU A 43 -6.56 -7.90 3.89
N PHE A 44 -7.48 -7.08 3.38
CA PHE A 44 -7.17 -6.06 2.37
C PHE A 44 -6.13 -5.06 2.89
N MET A 45 -6.32 -4.52 4.11
CA MET A 45 -5.39 -3.57 4.72
C MET A 45 -4.02 -4.20 4.99
N THR A 46 -3.97 -5.40 5.57
CA THR A 46 -2.72 -6.11 5.86
C THR A 46 -1.95 -6.42 4.59
N THR A 47 -2.62 -6.92 3.55
CA THR A 47 -1.99 -7.22 2.26
C THR A 47 -1.39 -5.96 1.63
N ARG A 48 -2.09 -4.83 1.72
CA ARG A 48 -1.60 -3.56 1.20
C ARG A 48 -0.41 -3.04 1.99
N GLN A 49 -0.44 -3.17 3.32
CA GLN A 49 0.67 -2.78 4.18
C GLN A 49 1.93 -3.59 3.86
N ALA A 50 1.81 -4.91 3.73
CA ALA A 50 2.93 -5.78 3.39
C ALA A 50 3.61 -5.40 2.05
N LYS A 51 2.82 -4.98 1.05
CA LYS A 51 3.38 -4.48 -0.23
C LYS A 51 4.23 -3.22 -0.03
N VAL A 52 3.78 -2.29 0.81
CA VAL A 52 4.52 -1.06 1.12
C VAL A 52 5.78 -1.37 1.91
N ASP A 53 5.66 -2.24 2.92
CA ASP A 53 6.79 -2.65 3.76
C ASP A 53 7.87 -3.33 2.92
N ASN A 54 7.50 -4.17 1.96
CA ASN A 54 8.45 -4.81 1.05
C ASN A 54 9.22 -3.81 0.19
N ILE A 55 8.59 -2.72 -0.26
CA ILE A 55 9.27 -1.65 -1.00
C ILE A 55 10.27 -0.94 -0.08
N ILE A 56 9.83 -0.54 1.12
CA ILE A 56 10.69 0.13 2.12
C ILE A 56 11.90 -0.75 2.44
N ASN A 57 11.67 -2.03 2.72
CA ASN A 57 12.72 -2.98 3.05
C ASN A 57 13.68 -3.18 1.88
N GLY A 58 13.18 -3.34 0.66
CA GLY A 58 14.03 -3.45 -0.53
C GLY A 58 14.93 -2.23 -0.75
N TYR A 59 14.42 -1.01 -0.53
CA TYR A 59 15.25 0.20 -0.59
C TYR A 59 16.29 0.25 0.54
N ALA A 60 15.92 -0.16 1.76
CA ALA A 60 16.83 -0.19 2.90
C ALA A 60 17.97 -1.21 2.69
N GLU A 61 17.64 -2.42 2.22
CA GLU A 61 18.61 -3.47 1.92
C GLU A 61 19.58 -3.05 0.80
N MET A 62 19.07 -2.41 -0.24
CA MET A 62 19.87 -1.97 -1.38
C MET A 62 20.55 -0.60 -1.15
N ALA A 63 20.34 0.05 -0.01
CA ALA A 63 20.80 1.41 0.23
C ALA A 63 22.30 1.57 0.03
N SER A 64 23.11 0.61 0.48
CA SER A 64 24.57 0.66 0.35
C SER A 64 25.01 0.58 -1.11
N ILE A 65 24.47 -0.37 -1.89
CA ILE A 65 24.81 -0.54 -3.31
C ILE A 65 24.32 0.66 -4.12
N ASN A 66 23.09 1.10 -3.89
CA ASN A 66 22.52 2.28 -4.54
C ASN A 66 23.37 3.53 -4.27
N SER A 67 23.89 3.69 -3.05
CA SER A 67 24.78 4.81 -2.70
C SER A 67 26.13 4.73 -3.40
N GLN A 68 26.70 3.52 -3.52
CA GLN A 68 27.96 3.31 -4.23
C GLN A 68 27.84 3.63 -5.72
N ILE A 69 26.79 3.14 -6.37
CA ILE A 69 26.50 3.44 -7.78
C ILE A 69 26.33 4.95 -7.97
N ALA A 70 25.51 5.61 -7.13
CA ALA A 70 25.31 7.06 -7.21
C ALA A 70 26.65 7.82 -7.06
N ALA A 71 27.53 7.39 -6.15
CA ALA A 71 28.83 8.00 -5.98
C ALA A 71 29.76 7.80 -7.19
N GLU A 72 29.75 6.62 -7.82
CA GLU A 72 30.57 6.30 -8.99
C GLU A 72 30.20 7.17 -10.20
N PHE A 73 28.91 7.42 -10.42
CA PHE A 73 28.43 8.18 -11.58
C PHE A 73 28.31 9.69 -11.36
N ASN A 74 28.49 10.18 -10.12
CA ASN A 74 28.35 11.60 -9.77
C ASN A 74 29.24 12.53 -10.61
N ALA A 75 30.48 12.09 -10.91
CA ALA A 75 31.40 12.89 -11.74
C ALA A 75 30.91 13.02 -13.19
N CYS A 76 30.41 11.92 -13.77
CA CYS A 76 29.86 11.91 -15.13
C CYS A 76 28.59 12.76 -15.24
N GLU A 77 27.70 12.70 -14.24
CA GLU A 77 26.53 13.58 -14.19
C GLU A 77 26.92 15.06 -14.11
N SER A 78 27.90 15.41 -13.27
CA SER A 78 28.38 16.79 -13.14
C SER A 78 28.97 17.33 -14.46
N GLU A 79 29.72 16.50 -15.20
CA GLU A 79 30.27 16.86 -16.51
C GLU A 79 29.16 17.07 -17.55
N ALA A 80 28.19 16.14 -17.61
CA ALA A 80 27.04 16.27 -18.51
C ALA A 80 26.22 17.54 -18.22
N TYR A 81 25.97 17.86 -16.96
CA TYR A 81 25.28 19.10 -16.57
C TYR A 81 26.05 20.35 -16.97
N ALA A 82 27.39 20.32 -16.89
CA ALA A 82 28.22 21.46 -17.32
C ALA A 82 28.08 21.70 -18.83
N HIS A 83 28.09 20.63 -19.65
CA HIS A 83 27.92 20.75 -21.10
C HIS A 83 26.52 21.24 -21.52
N ILE A 84 25.47 20.81 -20.82
CA ILE A 84 24.09 21.29 -21.08
C ILE A 84 23.99 22.81 -20.80
N ARG A 85 24.54 23.29 -19.67
CA ARG A 85 24.48 24.73 -19.33
C ARG A 85 25.29 25.61 -20.28
N VAL A 86 26.35 25.08 -20.87
CA VAL A 86 27.17 25.81 -21.85
C VAL A 86 26.46 25.90 -23.20
N ALA A 87 25.68 24.90 -23.59
CA ALA A 87 24.89 24.91 -24.83
C ALA A 87 23.69 25.87 -24.79
N ASP A 88 23.09 26.13 -23.62
CA ASP A 88 22.00 27.11 -23.45
C ASP A 88 22.48 28.58 -23.42
N LEU A 89 23.80 28.82 -23.31
CA LEU A 89 24.41 30.16 -23.25
C LEU A 89 25.15 30.54 -24.56
N SER A 90 25.13 29.67 -25.57
CA SER A 90 25.66 29.88 -26.92
C SER A 90 24.55 30.08 -27.93
#